data_AF-A0A367PHE4-F1
#
_entry.id   AF-A0A367PHE4-F1
#
_cell.length_a   1.000
_cell.length_b   1.000
_cell.length_c   1.000
_cell.angle_alpha   90.00
_cell.angle_beta   90.00
_cell.angle_gamma   90.00
#
_symmetry.space_group_name_H-M   'P 1'
#
loop_
_entity.id
_entity.type
_entity.pdbx_description
1 polymer ?
#
loop_
_entity_poly.entity_id
_entity_poly.type
_entity_poly.pdbx_seq_one_letter_code
_entity_poly.pdbx_strand_id
1 'polypeptide(L)'
;MIGRLLQEDEARREQQAKSGFSWDGPRFASRFERRRLCFLSNLLTVLLQFDVQPTIRGRDAREIYVRVGDSPIAMSVDATIKLRPRGRAAAKDPDREPMAIEIEIARWQHGEAEERLFWCDDATGKVERQLREIAIAIVWAGERQLRKGRQFFYEMDCRSYQHALEQEHQRREAAEQRERDRLAQAEADRVARLLAQVSAHQQADQIRHYVQQVNDTPSAVESRAFNGDRKAWAAWALAIADQIDPLKPGGES
;
A
#
# COMPACT_ATOMS: atom_id res chain seq x y z
N MET A 1 17.81 25.84 -23.87
CA MET A 1 16.73 26.23 -22.94
C MET A 1 16.79 27.72 -22.57
N ILE A 2 17.87 28.22 -21.96
CA ILE A 2 18.02 29.65 -21.62
C ILE A 2 18.00 30.57 -22.85
N GLY A 3 18.59 30.14 -23.97
CA GLY A 3 18.55 30.91 -25.23
C GLY A 3 17.13 31.23 -25.71
N ARG A 4 16.15 30.34 -25.48
CA ARG A 4 14.74 30.59 -25.81
C ARG A 4 14.16 31.72 -24.95
N LEU A 5 14.43 31.71 -23.65
CA LEU A 5 13.96 32.74 -22.72
C LEU A 5 14.52 34.12 -23.07
N LEU A 6 15.79 34.18 -23.51
CA LEU A 6 16.41 35.41 -23.97
C LEU A 6 15.80 35.93 -25.28
N GLN A 7 15.47 35.05 -26.23
CA GLN A 7 14.77 35.42 -27.46
C GLN A 7 13.36 35.97 -27.18
N GLU A 8 12.62 35.33 -26.27
CA GLU A 8 11.31 35.82 -25.85
C GLU A 8 11.42 37.20 -25.14
N ASP A 9 12.49 37.44 -24.39
CA ASP A 9 12.73 38.73 -23.74
C ASP A 9 13.12 39.85 -24.71
N GLU A 10 13.89 39.52 -25.76
CA GLU A 10 14.20 40.46 -26.84
C GLU A 10 12.94 40.87 -27.60
N ALA A 11 12.06 39.91 -27.91
CA ALA A 11 10.77 40.21 -28.55
C ALA A 11 9.91 41.16 -27.71
N ARG A 12 9.88 40.99 -26.37
CA ARG A 12 9.20 41.91 -25.45
C ARG A 12 9.81 43.31 -25.49
N ARG A 13 11.14 43.40 -25.57
CA ARG A 13 11.87 44.68 -25.64
C ARG A 13 11.56 45.43 -26.93
N GLU A 14 11.58 44.74 -28.07
CA GLU A 14 11.20 45.31 -29.36
C GLU A 14 9.74 45.77 -29.38
N GLN A 15 8.84 44.98 -28.79
CA GLN A 15 7.43 45.32 -28.71
C GLN A 15 7.19 46.55 -27.83
N GLN A 16 7.86 46.65 -26.68
CA GLN A 16 7.81 47.82 -25.82
C GLN A 16 8.37 49.08 -26.49
N ALA A 17 9.47 48.93 -27.25
CA ALA A 17 10.03 50.04 -28.03
C ALA A 17 9.06 50.55 -29.11
N LYS A 18 8.23 49.66 -29.68
CA LYS A 18 7.22 50.01 -30.69
C LYS A 18 5.94 50.60 -30.10
N SER A 19 5.46 50.09 -28.96
CA SER A 19 4.16 50.48 -28.40
C SER A 19 4.22 51.59 -27.34
N GLY A 20 5.41 51.92 -26.79
CA GLY A 20 5.59 52.94 -25.74
C GLY A 20 5.00 52.57 -24.37
N PHE A 21 4.08 51.62 -24.32
CA PHE A 21 3.47 51.06 -23.11
C PHE A 21 3.54 49.53 -23.19
N SER A 22 3.97 48.88 -22.10
CA SER A 22 4.04 47.42 -22.07
C SER A 22 3.56 46.88 -20.73
N TRP A 23 2.45 46.16 -20.76
CA TRP A 23 1.97 45.32 -19.65
C TRP A 23 2.80 44.02 -19.53
N ASP A 24 3.57 43.65 -20.57
CA ASP A 24 4.51 42.50 -20.58
C ASP A 24 5.93 42.99 -20.96
N GLY A 25 6.53 43.78 -20.06
CA GLY A 25 7.89 44.31 -20.23
C GLY A 25 8.99 43.24 -20.18
N PRO A 26 10.24 43.59 -20.52
CA PRO A 26 11.37 42.68 -20.44
C PRO A 26 11.65 42.28 -18.98
N ARG A 27 11.76 40.98 -18.76
CA ARG A 27 11.86 40.33 -17.44
C ARG A 27 13.31 40.21 -16.98
N PHE A 28 14.27 40.15 -17.91
CA PHE A 28 15.68 39.93 -17.59
C PHE A 28 16.56 41.17 -17.77
N ALA A 29 15.95 42.36 -17.79
CA ALA A 29 16.68 43.60 -18.05
C ALA A 29 17.57 44.05 -16.88
N SER A 30 17.13 43.81 -15.63
CA SER A 30 17.83 44.30 -14.44
C SER A 30 19.19 43.62 -14.23
N ARG A 31 20.08 44.28 -13.49
CA ARG A 31 21.43 43.73 -13.24
C ARG A 31 21.34 42.42 -12.46
N PHE A 32 20.41 42.35 -11.51
CA PHE A 32 20.14 41.13 -10.74
C PHE A 32 19.70 39.97 -11.64
N GLU A 33 18.74 40.21 -12.54
CA GLU A 33 18.18 39.16 -13.39
C GLU A 33 19.21 38.63 -14.40
N ARG A 34 20.04 39.51 -14.98
CA ARG A 34 21.17 39.10 -15.85
C ARG A 34 22.18 38.24 -15.11
N ARG A 35 22.52 38.61 -13.87
CA ARG A 35 23.42 37.83 -13.01
C ARG A 35 22.83 36.46 -12.71
N ARG A 36 21.54 36.39 -12.35
CA ARG A 36 20.84 35.11 -12.11
C ARG A 36 20.88 34.22 -13.34
N LEU A 37 20.53 34.75 -14.52
CA LEU A 37 20.52 33.96 -15.75
C LEU A 37 21.91 33.46 -16.13
N CYS A 38 22.95 34.28 -15.96
CA CYS A 38 24.33 33.86 -16.21
C CYS A 38 24.75 32.73 -15.27
N PHE A 39 24.46 32.87 -13.97
CA PHE A 39 24.70 31.83 -12.97
C PHE A 39 23.96 30.53 -13.33
N LEU A 40 22.67 30.61 -13.65
CA LEU A 40 21.88 29.46 -14.08
C LEU A 40 22.45 28.81 -15.34
N SER A 41 22.85 29.60 -16.33
CA SER A 41 23.46 29.09 -17.56
C SER A 41 24.72 28.29 -17.28
N ASN A 42 25.60 28.83 -16.43
CA ASN A 42 26.84 28.16 -16.07
C ASN A 42 26.57 26.88 -15.26
N LEU A 43 25.66 26.95 -14.28
CA LEU A 43 25.31 25.80 -13.45
C LEU A 43 24.73 24.67 -14.30
N LEU A 44 23.76 24.97 -15.16
CA LEU A 44 23.13 23.98 -16.03
C LEU A 44 24.11 23.39 -17.03
N THR A 45 25.05 24.19 -17.54
CA THR A 45 26.11 23.69 -18.44
C THR A 45 27.02 22.70 -17.73
N VAL A 46 27.41 22.98 -16.49
CA VAL A 46 28.20 22.04 -15.68
C VAL A 46 27.40 20.77 -15.39
N LEU A 47 26.13 20.89 -15.01
CA LEU A 47 25.27 19.75 -14.71
C LEU A 47 25.06 18.83 -15.92
N LEU A 48 24.93 19.40 -17.13
CA LEU A 48 24.83 18.63 -18.37
C LEU A 48 26.07 17.76 -18.64
N GLN A 49 27.26 18.16 -18.16
CA GLN A 49 28.47 17.34 -18.27
C GLN A 49 28.42 16.07 -17.40
N PHE A 50 27.53 16.04 -16.40
CA PHE A 50 27.31 14.90 -15.51
C PHE A 50 26.00 14.15 -15.83
N ASP A 51 25.48 14.28 -17.05
CA ASP A 51 24.20 13.69 -17.51
C ASP A 51 22.99 14.07 -16.63
N VAL A 52 23.07 15.23 -15.97
CA VAL A 52 21.94 15.78 -15.23
C VAL A 52 21.07 16.57 -16.18
N GLN A 53 19.80 16.18 -16.30
CA GLN A 53 18.87 16.74 -17.26
C GLN A 53 18.04 17.87 -16.63
N PRO A 54 18.26 19.14 -17.01
CA PRO A 54 17.51 20.26 -16.44
C PRO A 54 16.19 20.50 -17.17
N THR A 55 15.18 20.90 -16.40
CA THR A 55 13.87 21.32 -16.87
C THR A 55 13.52 22.65 -16.22
N ILE A 56 13.33 23.68 -17.04
CA ILE A 56 12.83 24.99 -16.59
C ILE A 56 11.37 25.12 -17.03
N ARG A 57 10.52 25.55 -16.11
CA ARG A 57 9.11 25.89 -16.34
C ARG A 57 8.86 27.37 -16.05
N GLY A 58 7.73 27.85 -16.56
CA GLY A 58 7.33 29.25 -16.44
C GLY A 58 8.14 30.21 -17.32
N ARG A 59 7.75 31.48 -17.29
CA ARG A 59 8.36 32.56 -18.10
C ARG A 59 9.54 33.25 -17.42
N ASP A 60 9.70 33.05 -16.11
CA ASP A 60 10.66 33.77 -15.26
C ASP A 60 11.93 32.95 -14.91
N ALA A 61 12.00 31.70 -15.37
CA ALA A 61 13.06 30.75 -14.99
C ALA A 61 13.23 30.62 -13.47
N ARG A 62 12.12 30.46 -12.74
CA ARG A 62 12.10 30.25 -11.28
C ARG A 62 11.66 28.84 -10.88
N GLU A 63 10.85 28.18 -11.72
CA GLU A 63 10.50 26.77 -11.54
C GLU A 63 11.55 25.92 -12.24
N ILE A 64 12.56 25.46 -11.50
CA ILE A 64 13.65 24.68 -12.08
C ILE A 64 13.75 23.33 -11.40
N TYR A 65 13.78 22.30 -12.21
CA TYR A 65 13.98 20.92 -11.79
C TYR A 65 15.20 20.37 -12.51
N VAL A 66 16.01 19.59 -11.81
CA VAL A 66 17.13 18.87 -12.40
C VAL A 66 16.95 17.39 -12.11
N ARG A 67 17.20 16.55 -13.10
CA ARG A 67 17.04 15.10 -12.97
C ARG A 67 18.41 14.43 -12.97
N VAL A 68 18.70 13.70 -11.90
CA VAL A 68 19.91 12.87 -11.76
C VAL A 68 19.46 11.40 -11.85
N GLY A 69 19.72 10.75 -12.99
CA GLY A 69 19.10 9.44 -13.30
C GLY A 69 17.58 9.56 -13.34
N ASP A 70 16.89 8.88 -12.41
CA ASP A 70 15.43 8.95 -12.26
C ASP A 70 14.98 9.88 -11.12
N SER A 71 15.92 10.50 -10.40
CA SER A 71 15.62 11.34 -9.23
C SER A 71 15.43 12.80 -9.63
N PRO A 72 14.22 13.36 -9.51
CA PRO A 72 14.01 14.79 -9.66
C PRO A 72 14.46 15.54 -8.40
N ILE A 73 15.17 16.64 -8.60
CA ILE A 73 15.56 17.59 -7.56
C ILE A 73 15.00 18.95 -7.94
N ALA A 74 14.27 19.58 -7.02
CA ALA A 74 13.77 20.93 -7.21
C ALA A 74 14.86 21.93 -6.81
N MET A 75 15.03 23.00 -7.60
CA MET A 75 15.95 24.08 -7.28
C MET A 75 15.34 25.45 -7.57
N SER A 76 15.67 26.41 -6.73
CA SER A 76 15.25 27.80 -6.86
C SER A 76 16.46 28.72 -6.73
N VAL A 77 16.61 29.67 -7.66
CA VAL A 77 17.62 30.72 -7.57
C VAL A 77 16.91 32.06 -7.56
N ASP A 78 17.14 32.87 -6.54
CA ASP A 78 16.49 34.16 -6.41
C ASP A 78 17.20 35.07 -5.39
N ALA A 79 16.65 36.26 -5.20
CA ALA A 79 16.95 37.13 -4.09
C ALA A 79 16.76 36.38 -2.78
N THR A 80 17.69 36.55 -1.86
CA THR A 80 17.68 35.76 -0.63
C THR A 80 16.43 36.00 0.20
N ILE A 81 15.87 37.22 0.17
CA ILE A 81 14.62 37.53 0.88
C ILE A 81 13.42 36.74 0.33
N LYS A 82 13.43 36.38 -0.95
CA LYS A 82 12.34 35.63 -1.58
C LYS A 82 12.41 34.15 -1.22
N LEU A 83 13.62 33.58 -1.16
CA LEU A 83 13.81 32.19 -0.75
C LEU A 83 13.64 32.01 0.77
N ARG A 84 14.14 32.97 1.57
CA ARG A 84 14.10 32.94 3.04
C ARG A 84 13.74 34.32 3.61
N PRO A 85 12.44 34.65 3.70
CA PRO A 85 11.98 35.98 4.10
C PRO A 85 12.16 36.29 5.59
N ARG A 86 12.27 35.27 6.45
CA ARG A 86 12.33 35.47 7.91
C ARG A 86 13.60 36.20 8.32
N GLY A 87 13.44 37.35 8.98
CA GLY A 87 14.51 38.11 9.62
C GLY A 87 15.41 38.92 8.66
N ARG A 88 15.03 39.08 7.38
CA ARG A 88 15.80 39.85 6.41
C ARG A 88 15.00 41.06 5.92
N ALA A 89 15.59 42.25 6.02
CA ALA A 89 15.05 43.45 5.39
C ALA A 89 15.39 43.46 3.89
N ALA A 90 14.47 43.94 3.06
CA ALA A 90 14.72 44.11 1.64
C ALA A 90 15.89 45.09 1.43
N ALA A 91 16.72 44.83 0.42
CA ALA A 91 17.76 45.77 0.05
C ALA A 91 17.13 47.09 -0.40
N LYS A 92 17.75 48.23 -0.04
CA LYS A 92 17.31 49.55 -0.52
C LYS A 92 17.40 49.67 -2.05
N ASP A 93 18.34 48.94 -2.65
CA ASP A 93 18.55 48.85 -4.09
C ASP A 93 18.28 47.40 -4.53
N PRO A 94 17.19 47.13 -5.27
CA PRO A 94 16.87 45.79 -5.77
C PRO A 94 17.99 45.15 -6.61
N ASP A 95 18.80 45.96 -7.31
CA ASP A 95 19.91 45.44 -8.13
C ASP A 95 21.11 44.99 -7.28
N ARG A 96 21.13 45.32 -5.99
CA ARG A 96 22.17 44.90 -5.03
C ARG A 96 21.67 43.82 -4.07
N GLU A 97 20.51 43.25 -4.33
CA GLU A 97 19.96 42.22 -3.47
C GLU A 97 20.85 40.95 -3.48
N PRO A 98 21.18 40.37 -2.30
CA PRO A 98 21.99 39.16 -2.23
C PRO A 98 21.31 37.99 -2.95
N MET A 99 22.00 37.35 -3.89
CA MET A 99 21.49 36.17 -4.59
C MET A 99 21.70 34.91 -3.75
N ALA A 100 20.75 33.98 -3.82
CA ALA A 100 20.82 32.69 -3.16
C ALA A 100 20.29 31.59 -4.09
N ILE A 101 20.71 30.36 -3.79
CA ILE A 101 20.18 29.13 -4.37
C ILE A 101 19.70 28.23 -3.23
N GLU A 102 18.49 27.69 -3.38
CA GLU A 102 17.95 26.64 -2.53
C GLU A 102 17.70 25.39 -3.38
N ILE A 103 18.16 24.25 -2.87
CA ILE A 103 17.91 22.92 -3.44
C ILE A 103 16.99 22.19 -2.46
N GLU A 104 15.84 21.77 -2.95
CA GLU A 104 14.88 20.98 -2.20
C GLU A 104 14.97 19.52 -2.64
N ILE A 105 15.29 18.65 -1.69
CA ILE A 105 15.39 17.22 -1.90
C ILE A 105 14.08 16.60 -1.43
N ALA A 106 13.38 15.93 -2.35
CA ALA A 106 12.09 15.31 -2.06
C ALA A 106 12.23 14.27 -0.92
N ARG A 107 11.18 14.14 -0.12
CA ARG A 107 11.12 13.09 0.89
C ARG A 107 10.71 11.78 0.22
N TRP A 108 11.42 10.69 0.49
CA TRP A 108 11.02 9.37 -0.04
C TRP A 108 9.97 8.70 0.83
N GLN A 109 9.99 8.97 2.14
CA GLN A 109 9.07 8.37 3.10
C GLN A 109 8.37 9.43 3.95
N HIS A 110 7.16 9.10 4.38
CA HIS A 110 6.45 9.92 5.35
C HIS A 110 7.23 9.95 6.67
N GLY A 111 7.43 11.14 7.23
CA GLY A 111 8.19 11.33 8.47
C GLY A 111 9.70 11.55 8.28
N GLU A 112 10.24 11.43 7.06
CA GLU A 112 11.63 11.81 6.81
C GLU A 112 11.81 13.33 6.99
N ALA A 113 12.95 13.71 7.58
CA ALA A 113 13.31 15.11 7.73
C ALA A 113 13.49 15.75 6.34
N GLU A 114 13.02 16.99 6.22
CA GLU A 114 13.22 17.73 4.99
C GLU A 114 14.68 18.09 4.82
N GLU A 115 15.25 17.73 3.69
CA GLU A 115 16.62 18.09 3.37
C GLU A 115 16.62 19.21 2.36
N ARG A 116 17.15 20.37 2.78
CA ARG A 116 17.33 21.53 1.94
C ARG A 116 18.78 21.98 2.00
N LEU A 117 19.38 22.17 0.84
CA LEU A 117 20.71 22.76 0.72
C LEU A 117 20.55 24.22 0.32
N PHE A 118 21.36 25.11 0.90
CA PHE A 118 21.19 26.54 0.74
C PHE A 118 22.54 27.25 0.71
N TRP A 119 22.74 28.06 -0.33
CA TRP A 119 23.89 28.94 -0.46
C TRP A 119 23.40 30.35 -0.76
N CYS A 120 24.04 31.35 -0.17
CA CYS A 120 23.74 32.75 -0.42
C CYS A 120 25.01 33.59 -0.51
N ASP A 121 24.91 34.71 -1.23
CA ASP A 121 25.89 35.77 -1.14
C ASP A 121 26.09 36.20 0.31
N ASP A 122 27.35 36.24 0.75
CA ASP A 122 27.73 36.63 2.10
C ASP A 122 29.05 37.41 2.10
N ALA A 123 29.65 37.60 3.28
CA ALA A 123 30.94 38.28 3.42
C ALA A 123 32.11 37.49 2.82
N THR A 124 31.98 36.18 2.69
CA THR A 124 33.03 35.28 2.16
C THR A 124 33.05 35.28 0.64
N GLY A 125 31.91 35.51 -0.01
CA GLY A 125 31.87 35.69 -1.45
C GLY A 125 30.49 35.63 -2.07
N LYS A 126 30.52 35.48 -3.39
CA LYS A 126 29.36 35.36 -4.25
C LYS A 126 29.08 33.90 -4.56
N VAL A 127 27.80 33.53 -4.73
CA VAL A 127 27.39 32.14 -5.05
C VAL A 127 28.05 31.57 -6.31
N GLU A 128 28.46 32.42 -7.26
CA GLU A 128 29.21 32.02 -8.45
C GLU A 128 30.55 31.36 -8.12
N ARG A 129 31.19 31.71 -7.00
CA ARG A 129 32.46 31.08 -6.57
C ARG A 129 32.26 29.65 -6.08
N GLN A 130 31.03 29.30 -5.69
CA GLN A 130 30.65 27.99 -5.18
C GLN A 130 30.01 27.10 -6.26
N LEU A 131 30.04 27.51 -7.54
CA LEU A 131 29.37 26.81 -8.63
C LEU A 131 29.70 25.31 -8.69
N ARG A 132 30.97 24.96 -8.54
CA ARG A 132 31.43 23.57 -8.55
C ARG A 132 30.89 22.77 -7.36
N GLU A 133 30.93 23.36 -6.17
CA GLU A 133 30.42 22.73 -4.95
C GLU A 133 28.91 22.48 -5.04
N ILE A 134 28.16 23.48 -5.50
CA ILE A 134 26.72 23.39 -5.74
C ILE A 134 26.40 22.28 -6.75
N ALA A 135 27.13 22.21 -7.86
CA ALA A 135 26.94 21.15 -8.85
C ALA A 135 27.22 19.74 -8.27
N ILE A 136 28.29 19.58 -7.50
CA ILE A 136 28.61 18.32 -6.80
C ILE A 136 27.49 17.96 -5.84
N ALA A 137 27.00 18.93 -5.06
CA ALA A 137 25.94 18.71 -4.09
C ALA A 137 24.63 18.26 -4.77
N ILE A 138 24.27 18.84 -5.91
CA ILE A 138 23.11 18.41 -6.73
C ILE A 138 23.27 16.95 -7.16
N VAL A 139 24.41 16.62 -7.79
CA VAL A 139 24.67 15.26 -8.29
C VAL A 139 24.63 14.25 -7.13
N TRP A 140 25.29 14.57 -6.02
CA TRP A 140 25.35 13.68 -4.87
C TRP A 140 23.99 13.51 -4.20
N ALA A 141 23.24 14.59 -4.02
CA ALA A 141 21.87 14.54 -3.50
C ALA A 141 20.99 13.63 -4.37
N GLY A 142 21.07 13.77 -5.70
CA GLY A 142 20.32 12.97 -6.65
C GLY A 142 20.68 11.49 -6.65
N GLU A 143 21.98 11.17 -6.60
CA GLU A 143 22.49 9.81 -6.49
C GLU A 143 22.05 9.13 -5.19
N ARG A 144 22.14 9.84 -4.07
CA ARG A 144 21.66 9.34 -2.78
C ARG A 144 20.16 9.10 -2.82
N GLN A 145 19.40 10.03 -3.42
CA GLN A 145 17.97 9.89 -3.62
C GLN A 145 17.67 8.64 -4.47
N LEU A 146 18.40 8.42 -5.56
CA LEU A 146 18.21 7.26 -6.43
C LEU A 146 18.45 5.94 -5.67
N ARG A 147 19.52 5.88 -4.86
CA ARG A 147 19.85 4.69 -4.06
C ARG A 147 18.80 4.39 -3.00
N LYS A 148 18.32 5.42 -2.29
CA LYS A 148 17.23 5.29 -1.32
C LYS A 148 15.97 4.72 -1.97
N GLY A 149 15.57 5.27 -3.12
CA GLY A 149 14.39 4.80 -3.85
C GLY A 149 14.53 3.33 -4.28
N ARG A 150 15.67 2.96 -4.88
CA ARG A 150 15.93 1.57 -5.31
C ARG A 150 15.91 0.58 -4.16
N GLN A 151 16.55 0.93 -3.04
CA GLN A 151 16.56 0.10 -1.85
C GLN A 151 15.14 -0.11 -1.31
N PHE A 152 14.36 0.97 -1.24
CA PHE A 152 12.97 0.90 -0.78
C PHE A 152 12.11 -0.01 -1.63
N PHE A 153 12.12 0.15 -2.97
CA PHE A 153 11.33 -0.71 -3.85
C PHE A 153 11.77 -2.18 -3.78
N TYR A 154 13.09 -2.44 -3.71
CA TYR A 154 13.60 -3.78 -3.52
C TYR A 154 13.10 -4.43 -2.20
N GLU A 155 13.12 -3.69 -1.09
CA GLU A 155 12.61 -4.18 0.19
C GLU A 155 11.09 -4.45 0.14
N MET A 156 10.33 -3.58 -0.54
CA MET A 156 8.90 -3.76 -0.74
C MET A 156 8.58 -4.99 -1.60
N ASP A 157 9.33 -5.22 -2.67
CA ASP A 157 9.18 -6.39 -3.53
C ASP A 157 9.49 -7.68 -2.76
N CYS A 158 10.58 -7.68 -2.00
CA CYS A 158 10.94 -8.82 -1.14
C CYS A 158 9.83 -9.14 -0.13
N ARG A 159 9.31 -8.13 0.57
CA ARG A 159 8.23 -8.30 1.56
C ARG A 159 6.94 -8.80 0.91
N SER A 160 6.58 -8.25 -0.23
CA SER A 160 5.36 -8.63 -0.96
C SER A 160 5.45 -10.08 -1.45
N TYR A 161 6.63 -10.48 -1.95
CA TYR A 161 6.88 -11.86 -2.36
C TYR A 161 6.82 -12.84 -1.18
N GLN A 162 7.47 -12.51 -0.05
CA GLN A 162 7.43 -13.33 1.17
C GLN A 162 6.00 -13.51 1.68
N HIS A 163 5.24 -12.43 1.76
CA HIS A 163 3.85 -12.46 2.20
C HIS A 163 2.97 -13.30 1.27
N ALA A 164 3.18 -13.23 -0.05
CA ALA A 164 2.45 -14.07 -1.01
C ALA A 164 2.77 -15.56 -0.82
N LEU A 165 4.04 -15.90 -0.56
CA LEU A 165 4.46 -17.28 -0.30
C LEU A 165 3.86 -17.83 0.99
N GLU A 166 3.86 -17.03 2.07
CA GLU A 166 3.25 -17.40 3.35
C GLU A 166 1.73 -17.61 3.22
N GLN A 167 1.04 -16.72 2.50
CA GLN A 167 -0.39 -16.88 2.24
C GLN A 167 -0.69 -18.16 1.46
N GLU A 168 0.10 -18.47 0.44
CA GLU A 168 -0.10 -19.70 -0.33
C GLU A 168 0.15 -20.96 0.53
N HIS A 169 1.16 -20.94 1.40
CA HIS A 169 1.40 -22.02 2.36
C HIS A 169 0.20 -22.23 3.30
N GLN A 170 -0.28 -21.15 3.93
CA GLN A 170 -1.44 -21.18 4.83
C GLN A 170 -2.70 -21.67 4.12
N ARG A 171 -2.90 -21.29 2.85
CA ARG A 171 -4.05 -21.76 2.05
C ARG A 171 -3.99 -23.26 1.79
N ARG A 172 -2.81 -23.81 1.52
CA ARG A 172 -2.60 -25.25 1.31
C ARG A 172 -2.83 -26.02 2.60
N GLU A 173 -2.20 -25.61 3.70
CA GLU A 173 -2.38 -26.25 5.01
C GLU A 173 -3.85 -26.22 5.45
N ALA A 174 -4.53 -25.09 5.28
CA ALA A 174 -5.95 -24.99 5.61
C ALA A 174 -6.83 -25.85 4.68
N ALA A 175 -6.45 -26.05 3.42
CA ALA A 175 -7.16 -26.95 2.51
C ALA A 175 -6.97 -28.43 2.89
N GLU A 176 -5.74 -28.82 3.21
CA GLU A 176 -5.43 -30.16 3.70
C GLU A 176 -6.16 -30.47 5.01
N GLN A 177 -6.18 -29.52 5.95
CA GLN A 177 -6.89 -29.69 7.21
C GLN A 177 -8.40 -29.84 7.00
N ARG A 178 -9.01 -28.99 6.15
CA ARG A 178 -10.43 -29.11 5.81
C ARG A 178 -10.78 -30.47 5.20
N GLU A 179 -9.91 -31.02 4.34
CA GLU A 179 -10.15 -32.33 3.74
C GLU A 179 -10.01 -33.45 4.78
N ARG A 180 -9.03 -33.38 5.67
CA ARG A 180 -8.88 -34.33 6.79
C ARG A 180 -10.09 -34.29 7.71
N ASP A 181 -10.55 -33.10 8.08
CA ASP A 181 -11.72 -32.93 8.95
C ASP A 181 -12.99 -33.47 8.26
N ARG A 182 -13.13 -33.23 6.95
CA ARG A 182 -14.25 -33.77 6.16
C ARG A 182 -14.26 -35.30 6.15
N LEU A 183 -13.11 -35.93 5.93
CA LEU A 183 -12.99 -37.39 5.94
C LEU A 183 -13.26 -37.97 7.34
N ALA A 184 -12.71 -37.34 8.38
CA ALA A 184 -12.93 -37.74 9.76
C ALA A 184 -14.41 -37.62 10.16
N GLN A 185 -15.08 -36.54 9.76
CA GLN A 185 -16.51 -36.36 10.01
C GLN A 185 -17.35 -37.40 9.27
N ALA A 186 -17.03 -37.68 8.00
CA ALA A 186 -17.75 -38.69 7.23
C ALA A 186 -17.63 -40.10 7.84
N GLU A 187 -16.46 -40.43 8.40
CA GLU A 187 -16.25 -41.69 9.12
C GLU A 187 -16.99 -41.70 10.47
N ALA A 188 -16.91 -40.61 11.24
CA ALA A 188 -17.66 -40.47 12.50
C ALA A 188 -19.18 -40.63 12.28
N ASP A 189 -19.73 -40.01 11.23
CA ASP A 189 -21.13 -40.13 10.86
C ASP A 189 -21.49 -41.57 10.47
N ARG A 190 -20.59 -42.28 9.78
CA ARG A 190 -20.78 -43.69 9.41
C ARG A 190 -20.82 -44.59 10.64
N VAL A 191 -19.88 -44.40 11.58
CA VAL A 191 -19.84 -45.15 12.85
C VAL A 191 -21.07 -44.83 13.70
N ALA A 192 -21.45 -43.56 13.80
CA ALA A 192 -22.63 -43.14 14.56
C ALA A 192 -23.91 -43.77 14.00
N ARG A 193 -24.09 -43.80 12.67
CA ARG A 193 -25.22 -44.50 12.03
C ARG A 193 -25.23 -45.98 12.36
N LEU A 194 -24.07 -46.65 12.30
CA LEU A 194 -23.97 -48.08 12.62
C LEU A 194 -24.33 -48.35 14.09
N LEU A 195 -23.79 -47.56 15.02
CA LEU A 195 -24.10 -47.72 16.46
C LEU A 195 -25.57 -47.44 16.75
N ALA A 196 -26.17 -46.46 16.09
CA ALA A 196 -27.61 -46.20 16.20
C ALA A 196 -28.44 -47.39 15.69
N GLN A 197 -28.06 -47.99 14.56
CA GLN A 197 -28.70 -49.21 14.07
C GLN A 197 -28.55 -50.38 15.04
N VAL A 198 -27.36 -50.63 15.58
CA VAL A 198 -27.12 -51.69 16.58
C VAL A 198 -27.96 -51.47 17.83
N SER A 199 -27.99 -50.24 18.35
CA SER A 199 -28.81 -49.90 19.53
C SER A 199 -30.30 -50.10 19.26
N ALA A 200 -30.79 -49.71 18.09
CA ALA A 200 -32.19 -49.88 17.71
C ALA A 200 -32.58 -51.36 17.62
N HIS A 201 -31.70 -52.19 17.05
CA HIS A 201 -31.89 -53.64 17.00
C HIS A 201 -31.90 -54.27 18.40
N GLN A 202 -30.97 -53.89 19.28
CA GLN A 202 -30.92 -54.36 20.67
C GLN A 202 -32.20 -53.97 21.44
N GLN A 203 -32.69 -52.76 21.25
CA GLN A 203 -33.95 -52.30 21.88
C GLN A 203 -35.15 -53.12 21.37
N ALA A 204 -35.22 -53.40 20.06
CA ALA A 204 -36.26 -54.26 19.49
C ALA A 204 -36.25 -55.67 20.13
N ASP A 205 -35.07 -56.28 20.24
CA ASP A 205 -34.91 -57.60 20.84
C ASP A 205 -35.24 -57.62 22.34
N GLN A 206 -34.85 -56.58 23.07
CA GLN A 206 -35.23 -56.42 24.49
C GLN A 206 -36.75 -56.34 24.66
N ILE A 207 -37.45 -55.58 23.79
CA ILE A 207 -38.92 -55.51 23.81
C ILE A 207 -39.53 -56.88 23.51
N ARG A 208 -39.04 -57.60 22.49
CA ARG A 208 -39.52 -58.96 22.15
C ARG A 208 -39.34 -59.93 23.32
N HIS A 209 -38.16 -59.92 23.93
CA HIS A 209 -37.85 -60.77 25.08
C HIS A 209 -38.72 -60.42 26.29
N TYR A 210 -38.91 -59.14 26.58
CA TYR A 210 -39.77 -58.69 27.67
C TYR A 210 -41.23 -59.11 27.46
N VAL A 211 -41.78 -58.95 26.26
CA VAL A 211 -43.14 -59.42 25.91
C VAL A 211 -43.25 -60.93 26.09
N GLN A 212 -42.23 -61.70 25.68
CA GLN A 212 -42.20 -63.15 25.86
C GLN A 212 -42.22 -63.54 27.35
N GLN A 213 -41.36 -62.94 28.17
CA GLN A 213 -41.33 -63.16 29.63
C GLN A 213 -42.66 -62.81 30.31
N VAL A 214 -43.28 -61.69 29.88
CA VAL A 214 -44.60 -61.29 30.38
C VAL A 214 -45.64 -62.33 29.99
N ASN A 215 -45.61 -62.89 28.78
CA ASN A 215 -46.55 -63.95 28.33
C ASN A 215 -46.37 -65.29 29.07
N ASP A 216 -45.12 -65.66 29.39
CA ASP A 216 -44.79 -66.93 30.05
C ASP A 216 -45.04 -66.90 31.57
N THR A 217 -45.28 -65.73 32.17
CA THR A 217 -45.50 -65.57 33.62
C THR A 217 -46.97 -65.27 33.96
N PRO A 218 -47.74 -66.21 34.54
CA PRO A 218 -49.17 -66.01 34.83
C PRO A 218 -49.47 -65.00 35.95
N SER A 219 -48.55 -64.75 36.87
CA SER A 219 -48.72 -63.86 38.03
C SER A 219 -48.27 -62.40 37.82
N ALA A 220 -47.72 -62.06 36.65
CA ALA A 220 -47.25 -60.71 36.36
C ALA A 220 -48.38 -59.65 36.25
N VAL A 221 -49.63 -60.09 36.40
CA VAL A 221 -50.85 -59.30 36.14
C VAL A 221 -51.22 -58.36 37.30
N GLU A 222 -50.64 -58.50 38.50
CA GLU A 222 -51.03 -57.66 39.65
C GLU A 222 -50.23 -56.36 39.80
N SER A 223 -49.17 -56.15 39.01
CA SER A 223 -48.30 -54.96 39.13
C SER A 223 -48.20 -54.16 37.84
N ARG A 224 -49.31 -53.53 37.42
CA ARG A 224 -49.35 -52.34 36.53
C ARG A 224 -48.56 -52.40 35.20
N ALA A 225 -48.26 -53.58 34.65
CA ALA A 225 -47.48 -53.67 33.41
C ALA A 225 -48.24 -53.20 32.16
N PHE A 226 -49.58 -53.25 32.15
CA PHE A 226 -50.44 -52.74 31.08
C PHE A 226 -51.86 -52.45 31.58
N ASN A 227 -52.54 -51.47 30.99
CA ASN A 227 -53.96 -51.19 31.24
C ASN A 227 -54.80 -51.83 30.12
N GLY A 228 -55.49 -52.96 30.38
CA GLY A 228 -56.45 -53.55 29.43
C GLY A 228 -56.12 -54.99 28.98
N ASP A 229 -56.45 -55.33 27.73
CA ASP A 229 -56.27 -56.67 27.15
C ASP A 229 -54.78 -56.99 26.89
N ARG A 230 -54.27 -58.03 27.55
CA ARG A 230 -52.89 -58.53 27.42
C ARG A 230 -52.51 -58.85 25.97
N LYS A 231 -53.44 -59.39 25.17
CA LYS A 231 -53.18 -59.71 23.75
C LYS A 231 -53.01 -58.45 22.92
N ALA A 232 -53.85 -57.45 23.15
CA ALA A 232 -53.78 -56.16 22.46
C ALA A 232 -52.47 -55.41 22.81
N TRP A 233 -52.08 -55.42 24.09
CA TRP A 233 -50.80 -54.83 24.52
C TRP A 233 -49.59 -55.54 23.92
N ALA A 234 -49.56 -56.88 23.94
CA ALA A 234 -48.45 -57.65 23.37
C ALA A 234 -48.31 -57.44 21.85
N ALA A 235 -49.43 -57.39 21.12
CA ALA A 235 -49.45 -57.10 19.70
C ALA A 235 -48.91 -55.68 19.40
N TRP A 236 -49.30 -54.69 20.20
CA TRP A 236 -48.78 -53.33 20.08
C TRP A 236 -47.27 -53.26 20.36
N ALA A 237 -46.79 -53.86 21.45
CA ALA A 237 -45.37 -53.82 21.83
C ALA A 237 -44.47 -54.51 20.78
N LEU A 238 -44.93 -55.63 20.20
CA LEU A 238 -44.24 -56.29 19.10
C LEU A 238 -44.25 -55.44 17.82
N ALA A 239 -45.33 -54.72 17.52
CA ALA A 239 -45.37 -53.79 16.39
C ALA A 239 -44.38 -52.61 16.56
N ILE A 240 -44.21 -52.11 17.79
CA ILE A 240 -43.19 -51.09 18.10
C ILE A 240 -41.77 -51.65 17.92
N ALA A 241 -41.50 -52.85 18.42
CA ALA A 241 -40.21 -53.52 18.22
C ALA A 241 -39.90 -53.69 16.73
N ASP A 242 -40.91 -53.97 15.91
CA ASP A 242 -40.76 -54.15 14.48
C ASP A 242 -40.54 -52.84 13.72
N GLN A 243 -41.12 -51.75 14.20
CA GLN A 243 -40.95 -50.43 13.62
C GLN A 243 -39.53 -49.87 13.84
N ILE A 244 -38.91 -50.19 14.98
CA ILE A 244 -37.58 -49.68 15.34
C ILE A 244 -36.44 -50.60 14.88
N ASP A 245 -36.71 -51.86 14.54
CA ASP A 245 -35.69 -52.83 14.14
C ASP A 245 -35.18 -52.56 12.72
N PRO A 246 -33.91 -52.15 12.53
CA PRO A 246 -33.36 -51.87 11.21
C PRO A 246 -33.19 -53.11 10.33
N LEU A 247 -33.32 -54.33 10.87
CA LEU A 247 -33.21 -55.58 10.12
C LEU A 247 -34.56 -56.12 9.64
N LYS A 248 -35.68 -55.55 10.10
CA LYS A 248 -36.97 -55.86 9.49
C LYS A 248 -37.12 -55.07 8.20
N PRO A 249 -37.50 -55.72 7.08
CA PRO A 249 -37.82 -54.99 5.87
C PRO A 249 -39.01 -54.07 6.17
N GLY A 250 -38.75 -52.78 6.30
CA GLY A 250 -39.80 -51.78 6.26
C GLY A 250 -40.50 -51.92 4.91
N GLY A 251 -41.81 -52.13 4.94
CA GLY A 251 -42.63 -52.13 3.73
C GLY A 251 -42.34 -50.89 2.91
N GLU A 252 -42.13 -51.12 1.62
CA GLU A 252 -42.18 -50.10 0.58
C GLU A 252 -43.39 -49.18 0.83
N SER A 253 -43.16 -47.87 0.78
CA SER A 253 -44.17 -46.87 0.47
C SER A 253 -43.62 -46.02 -0.67
#